data_AF-A0A2V9A346-F1
#
_entry.id   AF-A0A2V9A346-F1
#
_cell.length_a   1.000
_cell.length_b   1.000
_cell.length_c   1.000
_cell.angle_alpha   90.00
_cell.angle_beta   90.00
_cell.angle_gamma   90.00
#
_symmetry.space_group_name_H-M   'P 1'
#
loop_
_entity.id
_entity.type
_entity.pdbx_description
1 polymer ?
#
loop_
_entity_poly.entity_id
_entity_poly.type
_entity_poly.pdbx_seq_one_letter_code
_entity_poly.pdbx_strand_id
1 'polypeptide(L)'
;MDDEERIRYRFFLGSGCRDREVTFAAWSDIDFKARTYHVRKKEDVGFKPKSHESRTIELPASLIRELKERREKHPHDRFIFLSKQGKPDNHFLRKLKKIALRAGKNCGQCKTTITVGEYNGKKRVEVSCKTHPVCEHYILHRFRKTCATRWLHASVSMRDIQVMLGHKSLATTQKYYLRWGVM
;
A
#
# COMPACT_ATOMS: atom_id res chain seq x y z
N MET A 1 9.20 -11.66 -8.60
CA MET A 1 9.10 -10.44 -7.76
C MET A 1 10.37 -10.43 -6.95
N ASP A 2 11.11 -9.33 -6.92
CA ASP A 2 12.32 -9.23 -6.09
C ASP A 2 11.97 -8.97 -4.60
N ASP A 3 12.96 -9.01 -3.72
CA ASP A 3 12.78 -8.83 -2.27
C ASP A 3 12.18 -7.45 -1.93
N GLU A 4 12.61 -6.39 -2.61
CA GLU A 4 12.13 -5.02 -2.41
C GLU A 4 10.68 -4.84 -2.87
N GLU A 5 10.31 -5.48 -3.99
CA GLU A 5 8.94 -5.57 -4.44
C GLU A 5 8.09 -6.38 -3.45
N ARG A 6 8.58 -7.52 -2.95
CA ARG A 6 7.84 -8.38 -2.02
C ARG A 6 7.51 -7.65 -0.73
N ILE A 7 8.53 -7.13 -0.03
CA ILE A 7 8.32 -6.52 1.28
C ILE A 7 7.43 -5.28 1.21
N ARG A 8 7.52 -4.50 0.12
CA ARG A 8 6.65 -3.35 -0.14
C ARG A 8 5.17 -3.73 -0.17
N TYR A 9 4.79 -4.73 -0.96
CA TYR A 9 3.37 -5.12 -1.05
C TYR A 9 2.92 -5.96 0.14
N ARG A 10 3.83 -6.67 0.83
CA ARG A 10 3.53 -7.26 2.14
C ARG A 10 3.27 -6.18 3.20
N PHE A 11 3.96 -5.04 3.15
CA PHE A 11 3.68 -3.91 4.03
C PHE A 11 2.29 -3.33 3.77
N PHE A 12 1.92 -3.09 2.51
CA PHE A 12 0.54 -2.69 2.16
C PHE A 12 -0.51 -3.70 2.64
N LEU A 13 -0.23 -5.00 2.48
CA LEU A 13 -1.15 -6.07 2.85
C LEU A 13 -1.26 -6.27 4.36
N GLY A 14 -0.18 -6.05 5.11
CA GLY A 14 -0.13 -6.24 6.56
C GLY A 14 -0.59 -5.02 7.36
N SER A 15 -0.47 -3.81 6.80
CA SER A 15 -0.90 -2.57 7.47
C SER A 15 -2.25 -2.04 6.97
N GLY A 16 -2.67 -2.40 5.75
CA GLY A 16 -3.86 -1.82 5.13
C GLY A 16 -3.75 -0.30 4.89
N CYS A 17 -2.54 0.27 4.83
CA CYS A 17 -2.29 1.71 4.73
C CYS A 17 -2.58 2.32 3.34
N ARG A 18 -2.77 3.64 3.30
CA ARG A 18 -2.98 4.43 2.08
C ARG A 18 -1.63 4.65 1.41
N ASP A 19 -1.65 4.91 0.10
CA ASP A 19 -0.45 5.19 -0.70
C ASP A 19 0.50 6.18 0.00
N ARG A 20 -0.01 7.37 0.35
CA ARG A 20 0.75 8.40 1.08
C ARG A 20 1.20 7.99 2.48
N GLU A 21 0.44 7.15 3.18
CA GLU A 21 0.86 6.66 4.52
C GLU A 21 2.08 5.74 4.37
N VAL A 22 2.12 4.89 3.34
CA VAL A 22 3.27 4.04 3.03
C VAL A 22 4.45 4.84 2.47
N THR A 23 4.20 5.86 1.65
CA THR A 23 5.24 6.76 1.12
C THR A 23 6.10 7.35 2.24
N PHE A 24 5.47 7.78 3.33
CA PHE A 24 6.16 8.41 4.46
C PHE A 24 6.27 7.50 5.68
N ALA A 25 6.17 6.18 5.52
CA ALA A 25 6.48 5.25 6.60
C ALA A 25 7.97 5.36 6.94
N ALA A 26 8.28 5.65 8.20
CA ALA A 26 9.64 5.77 8.70
C ALA A 26 9.98 4.62 9.66
N TRP A 27 11.27 4.30 9.80
CA TRP A 27 11.72 3.26 10.73
C TRP A 27 11.35 3.59 12.18
N SER A 28 11.36 4.88 12.54
CA SER A 28 10.95 5.37 13.87
C SER A 28 9.44 5.29 14.13
N ASP A 29 8.64 4.92 13.13
CA ASP A 29 7.21 4.65 13.30
C ASP A 29 6.92 3.17 13.61
N ILE A 30 7.93 2.29 13.53
CA ILE A 30 7.77 0.84 13.78
C ILE A 30 8.27 0.52 15.18
N ASP A 31 7.38 0.03 16.04
CA ASP A 31 7.78 -0.65 17.26
C ASP A 31 7.98 -2.14 16.95
N PHE A 32 9.23 -2.53 16.84
CA PHE A 32 9.64 -3.89 16.51
C PHE A 32 9.36 -4.91 17.63
N LYS A 33 9.17 -4.47 18.88
CA LYS A 33 8.86 -5.32 20.03
C LYS A 33 7.35 -5.48 20.16
N ALA A 34 6.61 -4.37 20.15
CA ALA A 34 5.15 -4.39 20.17
C ALA A 34 4.53 -4.88 18.85
N ARG A 35 5.33 -4.95 17.77
CA ARG A 35 4.90 -5.33 16.42
C ARG A 35 3.87 -4.36 15.84
N THR A 36 4.04 -3.07 16.10
CA THR A 36 3.09 -2.04 15.68
C THR A 36 3.72 -1.05 14.71
N TYR A 37 2.85 -0.42 13.90
CA TYR A 37 3.16 0.72 13.05
C TYR A 37 2.31 1.92 13.44
N HIS A 38 2.96 3.03 13.76
CA HIS A 38 2.33 4.29 14.15
C HIS A 38 2.20 5.23 12.94
N VAL A 39 0.99 5.35 12.40
CA VAL A 39 0.69 6.32 11.35
C VAL A 39 0.53 7.69 11.99
N ARG A 40 1.45 8.62 11.71
CA ARG A 40 1.46 9.99 12.26
C ARG A 40 1.90 11.02 11.23
N LYS A 41 1.51 12.29 11.44
CA LYS A 41 1.93 13.43 10.62
C LYS A 41 3.45 13.59 10.62
N LYS A 42 4.00 14.12 9.53
CA LYS A 42 5.40 14.51 9.38
C LYS A 42 5.44 15.88 8.70
N GLU A 43 5.55 16.93 9.51
CA GLU A 43 5.37 18.32 9.08
C GLU A 43 6.47 18.79 8.13
N ASP A 44 7.70 18.35 8.38
CA ASP A 44 8.89 18.67 7.59
C ASP A 44 8.81 18.19 6.13
N VAL A 45 7.93 17.22 5.82
CA VAL A 45 7.63 16.75 4.46
C VAL A 45 6.18 17.01 4.04
N GLY A 46 5.45 17.84 4.79
CA GLY A 46 4.06 18.20 4.50
C GLY A 46 3.10 17.00 4.48
N PHE A 47 3.39 15.94 5.24
CA PHE A 47 2.54 14.75 5.31
C PHE A 47 1.58 14.81 6.50
N LYS A 48 0.29 14.61 6.21
CA LYS A 48 -0.76 14.41 7.21
C LYS A 48 -1.68 13.24 6.80
N PRO A 49 -2.10 12.37 7.74
CA PRO A 49 -3.14 11.37 7.46
C PRO A 49 -4.42 12.03 6.97
N LYS A 50 -5.21 11.31 6.14
CA LYS A 50 -6.42 11.88 5.53
C LYS A 50 -7.45 12.39 6.56
N SER A 51 -7.58 11.70 7.70
CA SER A 51 -8.46 12.13 8.80
C SER A 51 -7.78 13.09 9.78
N HIS A 52 -6.50 13.42 9.59
CA HIS A 52 -5.63 14.15 10.52
C HIS A 52 -5.35 13.43 11.85
N GLU A 53 -5.95 12.27 12.09
CA GLU A 53 -5.75 11.46 13.29
C GLU A 53 -4.58 10.50 13.13
N SER A 54 -3.74 10.42 14.16
CA SER A 54 -2.76 9.37 14.31
C SER A 54 -3.42 8.06 14.74
N ARG A 55 -2.83 6.94 14.35
CA ARG A 55 -3.32 5.61 14.75
C ARG A 55 -2.19 4.59 14.79
N THR A 56 -2.42 3.55 15.56
CA THR A 56 -1.52 2.40 15.68
C THR A 56 -2.14 1.21 14.95
N ILE A 57 -1.32 0.46 14.24
CA ILE A 57 -1.73 -0.72 13.46
C ILE A 57 -0.84 -1.87 13.89
N GLU A 58 -1.44 -3.01 14.23
CA GLU A 58 -0.68 -4.25 14.46
C GLU A 58 -0.20 -4.83 13.14
N LEU A 59 1.08 -5.20 13.10
CA LEU A 59 1.70 -5.83 11.94
C LEU A 59 1.90 -7.34 12.18
N PRO A 60 1.73 -8.18 11.15
CA PRO A 60 2.04 -9.61 11.24
C PRO A 60 3.49 -9.84 11.68
N ALA A 61 3.71 -10.84 12.56
CA ALA A 61 5.05 -11.17 13.06
C ALA A 61 6.05 -11.47 11.93
N SER A 62 5.59 -12.13 10.86
CA SER A 62 6.42 -12.40 9.68
C SER A 62 6.87 -11.13 8.95
N LEU A 63 6.01 -10.11 8.87
CA LEU A 63 6.37 -8.81 8.29
C LEU A 63 7.36 -8.07 9.17
N ILE A 64 7.20 -8.12 10.49
CA ILE A 64 8.16 -7.51 11.43
C ILE A 64 9.55 -8.13 11.27
N ARG A 65 9.64 -9.46 11.12
CA ARG A 65 10.91 -10.15 10.86
C ARG A 65 11.55 -9.68 9.55
N GLU A 66 10.79 -9.65 8.45
CA GLU A 66 11.30 -9.15 7.17
C GLU A 66 11.74 -7.68 7.25
N LEU A 67 11.04 -6.84 8.02
CA LEU A 67 11.41 -5.44 8.23
C LEU A 67 12.70 -5.30 9.05
N LYS A 68 12.94 -6.16 10.05
CA LYS A 68 14.19 -6.19 10.84
C LYS A 68 15.37 -6.54 9.94
N GLU A 69 15.29 -7.68 9.26
CA GLU A 69 16.33 -8.15 8.32
C GLU A 69 16.63 -7.10 7.26
N ARG A 70 15.60 -6.44 6.73
CA ARG A 70 15.78 -5.37 5.76
C ARG A 70 16.48 -4.16 6.37
N ARG A 71 16.14 -3.74 7.59
CA ARG A 71 16.76 -2.60 8.28
C ARG A 71 18.24 -2.84 8.59
N GLU A 72 18.61 -4.07 8.88
CA GLU A 72 20.01 -4.46 9.12
C GLU A 72 20.86 -4.39 7.84
N LYS A 73 20.26 -4.55 6.66
CA LYS A 73 20.94 -4.34 5.36
C LYS A 73 21.16 -2.84 5.04
N HIS A 74 21.15 -1.99 6.06
CA HIS A 74 21.38 -0.55 6.02
C HIS A 74 20.64 0.22 4.90
N PRO A 75 19.31 0.09 4.80
CA PRO A 75 18.51 1.01 3.99
C PRO A 75 18.53 2.38 4.67
N HIS A 76 18.28 3.42 3.88
CA HIS A 76 18.23 4.82 4.34
C HIS A 76 17.61 5.03 5.74
N ASP A 77 18.26 5.88 6.55
CA ASP A 77 18.05 6.00 8.00
C ASP A 77 16.63 6.34 8.43
N ARG A 78 15.93 7.12 7.59
CA ARG A 78 14.58 7.61 7.91
C ARG A 78 13.45 6.78 7.31
N PHE A 79 13.27 6.84 5.99
CA PHE A 79 12.08 6.30 5.32
C PHE A 79 12.28 4.85 4.89
N ILE A 80 11.23 4.05 5.05
CA ILE A 80 11.26 2.62 4.74
C ILE A 80 11.34 2.42 3.22
N PHE A 81 10.53 3.12 2.43
CA PHE A 81 10.43 2.88 0.98
C PHE A 81 10.88 4.10 0.17
N LEU A 82 11.97 3.92 -0.57
CA LEU A 82 12.57 4.95 -1.41
C LEU A 82 12.47 4.65 -2.91
N SER A 83 12.47 5.72 -3.69
CA SER A 83 12.67 5.67 -5.13
C SER A 83 14.15 5.41 -5.44
N LYS A 84 14.46 5.15 -6.71
CA LYS A 84 15.86 5.04 -7.17
C LYS A 84 16.67 6.32 -6.94
N GLN A 85 15.99 7.46 -6.78
CA GLN A 85 16.59 8.77 -6.51
C GLN A 85 16.72 9.07 -5.00
N GLY A 86 16.49 8.09 -4.12
CA GLY A 86 16.62 8.25 -2.68
C GLY A 86 15.50 9.06 -2.01
N LYS A 87 14.44 9.43 -2.75
CA LYS A 87 13.28 10.17 -2.22
C LYS A 87 12.17 9.20 -1.78
N PRO A 88 11.28 9.59 -0.84
CA PRO A 88 10.09 8.81 -0.52
C PRO A 88 9.33 8.37 -1.78
N ASP A 89 9.09 7.07 -1.93
CA ASP A 89 8.46 6.53 -3.13
C ASP A 89 6.93 6.74 -3.11
N ASN A 90 6.39 7.22 -4.21
CA ASN A 90 4.95 7.42 -4.45
C ASN A 90 4.46 6.77 -5.75
N HIS A 91 5.27 5.91 -6.38
CA HIS A 91 4.92 5.23 -7.63
C HIS A 91 4.45 3.79 -7.41
N PHE A 92 3.95 3.46 -6.22
CA PHE A 92 3.61 2.08 -5.83
C PHE A 92 2.55 1.44 -6.71
N LEU A 93 1.53 2.18 -7.14
CA LEU A 93 0.51 1.65 -8.07
C LEU A 93 1.12 1.32 -9.44
N ARG A 94 1.96 2.22 -9.97
CA ARG A 94 2.65 2.00 -11.25
C ARG A 94 3.56 0.77 -11.18
N LYS A 95 4.32 0.63 -10.10
CA LYS A 95 5.18 -0.55 -9.85
C LYS A 95 4.34 -1.83 -9.76
N LEU A 96 3.19 -1.80 -9.09
CA LEU A 96 2.30 -2.95 -8.94
C LEU A 96 1.80 -3.45 -10.30
N LYS A 97 1.33 -2.51 -11.14
CA LYS A 97 0.84 -2.87 -12.47
C LYS A 97 1.94 -3.39 -13.39
N LYS A 98 3.18 -2.92 -13.23
CA LYS A 98 4.35 -3.47 -13.94
C LYS A 98 4.64 -4.91 -13.52
N ILE A 99 4.56 -5.21 -12.23
CA ILE A 99 4.70 -6.57 -11.71
C ILE A 99 3.61 -7.47 -12.29
N ALA A 100 2.36 -7.02 -12.29
CA ALA A 100 1.23 -7.78 -12.82
C ALA A 100 1.39 -8.09 -14.32
N LEU A 101 1.82 -7.11 -15.12
CA LEU A 101 2.13 -7.32 -16.53
C LEU A 101 3.25 -8.34 -16.71
N ARG A 102 4.39 -8.14 -16.03
CA ARG A 102 5.56 -9.04 -16.11
C ARG A 102 5.23 -10.48 -15.69
N ALA A 103 4.31 -10.65 -14.75
CA ALA A 103 3.83 -11.94 -14.29
C ALA A 103 2.74 -12.57 -15.17
N GLY A 104 2.32 -11.91 -16.27
CA GLY A 104 1.24 -12.39 -17.12
C GLY A 104 -0.13 -12.42 -16.44
N LYS A 105 -0.36 -11.57 -15.43
CA LYS A 105 -1.59 -11.58 -14.62
C LYS A 105 -2.54 -10.42 -14.93
N ASN A 106 -2.27 -9.64 -15.97
CA ASN A 106 -3.25 -8.67 -16.47
C ASN A 106 -4.50 -9.40 -17.02
N CYS A 107 -5.67 -8.77 -16.96
CA CYS A 107 -6.90 -9.39 -17.45
C CYS A 107 -7.00 -9.45 -18.99
N GLY A 108 -6.15 -8.72 -19.71
CA GLY A 108 -6.15 -8.67 -21.18
C GLY A 108 -7.30 -7.88 -21.83
N GLN A 109 -8.21 -7.30 -21.04
CA GLN A 109 -9.42 -6.63 -21.55
C GLN A 109 -9.42 -5.12 -21.35
N CYS A 110 -8.71 -4.57 -20.34
CA CYS A 110 -8.69 -3.13 -20.11
C CYS A 110 -8.01 -2.39 -21.27
N LYS A 111 -8.59 -1.24 -21.65
CA LYS A 111 -8.02 -0.24 -22.55
C LYS A 111 -8.03 1.12 -21.87
N THR A 112 -7.03 1.94 -22.12
CA THR A 112 -6.98 3.30 -21.60
C THR A 112 -6.08 4.17 -22.47
N THR A 113 -6.17 5.49 -22.32
CA THR A 113 -5.28 6.43 -22.98
C THR A 113 -4.17 6.85 -22.03
N ILE A 114 -2.91 6.69 -22.44
CA ILE A 114 -1.74 7.16 -21.71
C ILE A 114 -1.01 8.26 -22.48
N THR A 115 -0.31 9.12 -21.76
CA THR A 115 0.63 10.06 -22.36
C THR A 115 1.99 9.38 -22.53
N VAL A 116 2.53 9.41 -23.74
CA VAL A 116 3.87 8.91 -24.08
C VAL A 116 4.70 10.04 -24.69
N GLY A 117 6.03 9.90 -24.64
CA GLY A 117 6.98 10.92 -25.10
C GLY A 117 7.49 11.81 -23.98
N GLU A 118 8.54 12.57 -24.28
CA GLU A 118 9.21 13.50 -23.35
C GLU A 118 9.01 14.96 -23.78
N TYR A 119 9.08 15.87 -22.81
CA TYR A 119 9.01 17.33 -23.01
C TYR A 119 7.89 17.78 -23.96
N ASN A 120 8.26 18.29 -25.14
CA ASN A 120 7.37 18.86 -26.16
C ASN A 120 6.75 17.81 -27.10
N GLY A 121 7.22 16.55 -27.05
CA GLY A 121 6.73 15.45 -27.88
C GLY A 121 5.64 14.59 -27.23
N LYS A 122 4.95 15.11 -26.20
CA LYS A 122 3.93 14.35 -25.48
C LYS A 122 2.70 14.14 -26.35
N LYS A 123 2.34 12.87 -26.57
CA LYS A 123 1.10 12.50 -27.26
C LYS A 123 0.28 11.51 -26.45
N ARG A 124 -1.03 11.56 -26.64
CA ARG A 124 -1.98 10.62 -26.04
C ARG A 124 -2.16 9.44 -26.98
N VAL A 125 -1.96 8.23 -26.47
CA VAL A 125 -2.12 6.99 -27.24
C VAL A 125 -3.02 6.02 -26.48
N GLU A 126 -3.92 5.35 -27.21
CA GLU A 126 -4.69 4.24 -26.64
C GLU A 126 -3.78 3.03 -26.50
N VAL A 127 -3.86 2.38 -25.34
CA VAL A 127 -3.11 1.16 -25.02
C VAL A 127 -4.01 0.13 -24.37
N SER A 128 -3.68 -1.14 -24.57
CA SER A 128 -4.34 -2.27 -23.91
C SER A 128 -3.47 -2.81 -22.78
N CYS A 129 -4.12 -3.31 -21.71
CA CYS A 129 -3.42 -4.03 -20.66
C CYS A 129 -2.86 -5.40 -21.08
N LYS A 130 -3.13 -5.88 -22.30
CA LYS A 130 -2.42 -7.03 -22.87
C LYS A 130 -0.91 -6.79 -22.93
N THR A 131 -0.50 -5.56 -23.26
CA THR A 131 0.91 -5.19 -23.48
C THR A 131 1.41 -4.09 -22.55
N HIS A 132 0.51 -3.38 -21.86
CA HIS A 132 0.86 -2.24 -21.00
C HIS A 132 0.46 -2.46 -19.54
N PRO A 133 1.17 -1.85 -18.56
CA PRO A 133 0.90 -1.99 -17.14
C PRO A 133 -0.25 -1.07 -16.70
N VAL A 134 -1.42 -1.23 -17.30
CA VAL A 134 -2.58 -0.36 -17.12
C VAL A 134 -3.81 -1.07 -16.57
N CYS A 135 -3.76 -2.40 -16.41
CA CYS A 135 -4.89 -3.22 -15.93
C CYS A 135 -5.57 -2.62 -14.68
N GLU A 136 -6.88 -2.44 -14.74
CA GLU A 136 -7.68 -1.78 -13.70
C GLU A 136 -7.95 -2.69 -12.50
N HIS A 137 -7.73 -4.00 -12.65
CA HIS A 137 -7.89 -4.95 -11.55
C HIS A 137 -6.81 -4.78 -10.47
N TYR A 138 -5.66 -4.19 -10.81
CA TYR A 138 -4.57 -3.93 -9.88
C TYR A 138 -4.64 -2.51 -9.34
N ILE A 139 -5.19 -2.38 -8.13
CA ILE A 139 -5.25 -1.13 -7.37
C ILE A 139 -4.72 -1.34 -5.96
N LEU A 140 -4.03 -0.34 -5.40
CA LEU A 140 -3.48 -0.42 -4.04
C LEU A 140 -4.56 -0.64 -2.98
N HIS A 141 -5.76 -0.09 -3.21
CA HIS A 141 -6.87 -0.22 -2.28
C HIS A 141 -7.33 -1.69 -2.08
N ARG A 142 -7.03 -2.61 -3.00
CA ARG A 142 -7.33 -4.04 -2.80
C ARG A 142 -6.54 -4.64 -1.64
N PHE A 143 -5.27 -4.24 -1.45
CA PHE A 143 -4.49 -4.68 -0.27
C PHE A 143 -5.15 -4.29 1.04
N ARG A 144 -5.68 -3.05 1.12
CA ARG A 144 -6.47 -2.60 2.26
C ARG A 144 -7.72 -3.47 2.47
N LYS A 145 -8.47 -3.76 1.41
CA LYS A 145 -9.67 -4.61 1.51
C LYS A 145 -9.30 -6.00 2.05
N THR A 146 -8.25 -6.61 1.50
CA THR A 146 -7.78 -7.93 1.94
C THR A 146 -7.27 -7.91 3.38
N CYS A 147 -6.54 -6.86 3.79
CA CYS A 147 -6.09 -6.68 5.17
C CYS A 147 -7.28 -6.61 6.14
N ALA A 148 -8.26 -5.77 5.84
CA ALA A 148 -9.46 -5.60 6.66
C ALA A 148 -10.25 -6.91 6.79
N THR A 149 -10.45 -7.64 5.67
CA THR A 149 -11.10 -8.94 5.68
C THR A 149 -10.31 -9.97 6.51
N ARG A 150 -8.98 -9.99 6.43
CA ARG A 150 -8.15 -10.89 7.25
C ARG A 150 -8.26 -10.59 8.75
N TRP A 151 -8.27 -9.32 9.15
CA TRP A 151 -8.52 -8.94 10.54
C TRP A 151 -9.90 -9.38 11.03
N LEU A 152 -10.93 -9.24 10.17
CA LEU A 152 -12.27 -9.71 10.48
C LEU A 152 -12.30 -11.24 10.69
N HIS A 153 -11.65 -12.02 9.83
CA HIS A 153 -11.55 -13.49 10.01
C HIS A 153 -10.72 -13.89 11.23
N ALA A 154 -9.81 -13.02 11.69
CA ALA A 154 -9.08 -13.20 12.94
C ALA A 154 -9.87 -12.69 14.16
N SER A 155 -11.18 -12.45 14.01
CA SER A 155 -12.09 -12.00 15.07
C SER A 155 -11.72 -10.66 15.72
N VAL A 156 -10.95 -9.82 15.01
CA VAL A 156 -10.71 -8.44 15.46
C VAL A 156 -12.01 -7.65 15.39
N SER A 157 -12.31 -6.88 16.43
CA SER A 157 -13.57 -6.14 16.49
C SER A 157 -13.70 -5.14 15.34
N MET A 158 -14.93 -4.93 14.85
CA MET A 158 -15.20 -3.97 13.77
C MET A 158 -14.75 -2.55 14.13
N ARG A 159 -14.81 -2.20 15.43
CA ARG A 159 -14.38 -0.90 15.92
C ARG A 159 -12.86 -0.75 15.87
N ASP A 160 -12.11 -1.78 16.24
CA ASP A 160 -10.65 -1.76 16.15
C ASP A 160 -10.20 -1.72 14.69
N ILE A 161 -10.85 -2.48 13.80
CA ILE A 161 -10.60 -2.40 12.36
C ILE A 161 -10.88 -0.98 11.83
N GLN A 162 -11.98 -0.34 12.25
CA GLN A 162 -12.29 1.05 11.88
C GLN A 162 -11.17 2.00 12.30
N VAL A 163 -10.70 1.88 13.55
CA VAL A 163 -9.60 2.69 14.09
C VAL A 163 -8.31 2.43 13.31
N MET A 164 -7.90 1.17 13.14
CA MET A 164 -6.69 0.78 12.40
C MET A 164 -6.70 1.19 10.92
N LEU A 165 -7.86 1.29 10.28
CA LEU A 165 -7.99 1.81 8.91
C LEU A 165 -8.09 3.34 8.83
N GLY A 166 -8.30 4.01 9.96
CA GLY A 166 -8.56 5.45 10.03
C GLY A 166 -9.81 5.82 9.25
N HIS A 167 -10.91 5.09 9.49
CA HIS A 167 -12.22 5.38 8.90
C HIS A 167 -13.05 6.24 9.86
N LYS A 168 -13.48 7.42 9.39
CA LYS A 168 -14.32 8.32 10.19
C LYS A 168 -15.68 7.71 10.54
N SER A 169 -16.24 6.90 9.65
CA SER A 169 -17.55 6.27 9.81
C SER A 169 -17.42 4.74 9.81
N LEU A 170 -18.07 4.10 10.78
CA LEU A 170 -18.18 2.64 10.88
C LEU A 170 -18.82 2.04 9.62
N ALA A 171 -19.77 2.74 9.00
CA ALA A 171 -20.42 2.32 7.75
C ALA A 171 -19.41 2.10 6.61
N THR A 172 -18.30 2.85 6.60
CA THR A 172 -17.24 2.64 5.60
C THR A 172 -16.51 1.32 5.82
N THR A 173 -16.32 0.92 7.07
CA THR A 173 -15.69 -0.36 7.45
C THR A 173 -16.66 -1.53 7.26
N GLN A 174 -17.94 -1.36 7.59
CA GLN A 174 -18.99 -2.37 7.40
C GLN A 174 -19.14 -2.83 5.94
N LYS A 175 -18.77 -2.00 4.96
CA LYS A 175 -18.73 -2.42 3.54
C LYS A 175 -17.82 -3.63 3.29
N TYR A 176 -16.85 -3.91 4.15
CA TYR A 176 -16.03 -5.12 4.06
C TYR A 176 -16.75 -6.37 4.56
N TYR A 177 -17.72 -6.22 5.46
CA TYR A 177 -18.57 -7.29 5.95
C TYR A 177 -19.66 -7.64 4.93
N LEU A 178 -20.37 -6.63 4.41
CA LEU A 178 -21.50 -6.81 3.48
C LEU A 178 -21.12 -7.46 2.14
N ARG A 179 -19.83 -7.48 1.80
CA ARG A 179 -19.33 -8.15 0.59
C ARG A 179 -19.13 -9.66 0.77
N TRP A 180 -19.26 -10.14 2.00
CA TRP A 180 -19.19 -11.53 2.45
C TRP A 180 -20.46 -11.90 3.24
N GLY A 181 -21.61 -11.33 2.87
CA GLY A 181 -22.90 -11.74 3.40
C GLY A 181 -23.04 -13.26 3.28
N VAL A 182 -22.81 -13.91 4.40
CA VAL A 182 -23.15 -15.28 4.72
C VAL A 182 -24.64 -15.42 4.41
N MET A 183 -24.98 -16.28 3.45
CA MET A 183 -26.18 -17.10 3.58
C MET A 183 -25.94 -18.05 4.74
#